data_AF-A0A8R1ITT2-F1
#
_entry.id   AF-A0A8R1ITT2-F1
#
_cell.length_a   1.000
_cell.length_b   1.000
_cell.length_c   1.000
_cell.angle_alpha   90.00
_cell.angle_beta   90.00
_cell.angle_gamma   90.00
#
_symmetry.space_group_name_H-M   'P 1'
#
loop_
_entity.id
_entity.type
_entity.pdbx_description
1 polymer ?
#
loop_
_entity_poly.entity_id
_entity_poly.type
_entity_poly.pdbx_seq_one_letter_code
_entity_poly.pdbx_strand_id
1 'polypeptide(L)'
;MLTAPPWGPMHGGMAINVSGPCLRPADIVKVNFENWQTTCKRLNRVRARCIMPMFHKIGMVPIRMSRDGGQSFPFYGRFYVVNSEKAVAYVSLKDSVDNKTNRWSVFQL
;
A
#
# COMPACT_ATOMS: atom_id res chain seq x y z
N MET A 1 10.45 11.13 0.45
CA MET A 1 9.64 10.30 -0.49
C MET A 1 8.17 10.51 -0.17
N LEU A 2 7.27 10.24 -1.12
CA LEU A 2 5.83 10.41 -0.94
C LEU A 2 5.11 9.10 -1.22
N THR A 3 4.08 8.80 -0.44
CA THR A 3 3.23 7.63 -0.61
C THR A 3 1.82 8.07 -0.98
N ALA A 4 1.25 7.39 -1.99
CA ALA A 4 -0.11 7.60 -2.44
C ALA A 4 -0.83 6.23 -2.46
N PRO A 5 -1.86 6.03 -1.62
CA PRO A 5 -2.33 6.93 -0.56
C PRO A 5 -1.31 7.11 0.60
N PRO A 6 -1.43 8.17 1.43
CA PRO A 6 -0.55 8.38 2.59
C PRO A 6 -0.98 7.59 3.84
N TRP A 7 -2.04 6.78 3.72
CA TRP A 7 -2.63 6.00 4.80
C TRP A 7 -3.07 4.61 4.32
N GLY A 8 -3.26 3.67 5.26
CA GLY A 8 -3.78 2.34 4.95
C GLY A 8 -4.19 1.51 6.17
N PRO A 9 -4.98 0.43 6.01
CA PRO A 9 -5.45 -0.38 7.13
C PRO A 9 -4.34 -1.24 7.71
N MET A 10 -4.41 -1.54 9.00
CA MET A 10 -3.45 -2.42 9.66
C MET A 10 -3.34 -3.83 9.04
N HIS A 11 -4.35 -4.34 8.33
CA HIS A 11 -4.31 -5.66 7.70
C HIS A 11 -3.28 -5.80 6.56
N GLY A 12 -2.72 -4.71 6.04
CA GLY A 12 -1.83 -4.79 4.89
C GLY A 12 -2.59 -5.10 3.59
N GLY A 13 -1.86 -5.59 2.60
CA GLY A 13 -2.41 -5.99 1.30
C GLY A 13 -2.74 -4.83 0.35
N MET A 14 -2.72 -3.59 0.84
CA MET A 14 -2.94 -2.42 -0.01
C MET A 14 -1.76 -2.18 -0.94
N ALA A 15 -2.07 -1.92 -2.21
CA ALA A 15 -1.11 -1.39 -3.16
C ALA A 15 -0.87 0.11 -2.94
N ILE A 16 0.36 0.45 -2.63
CA ILE A 16 0.80 1.83 -2.41
C ILE A 16 1.76 2.26 -3.51
N ASN A 17 1.54 3.46 -4.04
CA ASN A 17 2.45 4.07 -4.99
C ASN A 17 3.44 4.95 -4.24
N VAL A 18 4.71 4.56 -4.33
CA VAL A 18 5.81 5.29 -3.71
C VAL A 18 6.47 6.13 -4.79
N SER A 19 6.48 7.43 -4.56
CA SER A 19 7.17 8.41 -5.40
C SER A 19 8.47 8.81 -4.73
N GLY A 20 9.56 8.69 -5.49
CA GLY A 20 10.93 8.87 -5.00
C GLY A 20 11.79 9.67 -5.98
N PRO A 21 13.11 9.74 -5.74
CA PRO A 21 14.04 10.28 -6.73
C PRO A 21 14.02 9.42 -8.01
N CYS A 22 14.75 9.86 -9.03
CA CYS A 22 14.91 9.16 -10.30
C CYS A 22 15.33 7.69 -10.12
N LEU A 23 14.37 6.76 -10.25
CA LEU A 23 14.52 5.31 -10.25
C LEU A 23 15.04 4.83 -11.60
N ARG A 24 16.22 4.21 -11.60
CA ARG A 24 16.80 3.61 -12.81
C ARG A 24 16.21 2.21 -13.04
N PRO A 25 16.24 1.68 -14.27
CA PRO A 25 15.68 0.36 -14.58
C PRO A 25 16.32 -0.80 -13.79
N ALA A 26 17.60 -0.67 -13.45
CA ALA A 26 18.35 -1.67 -12.68
C ALA A 26 18.22 -1.52 -11.15
N ASP A 27 17.56 -0.45 -10.66
CA ASP A 27 17.42 -0.23 -9.22
C ASP A 27 16.45 -1.24 -8.61
N ILE A 28 16.84 -1.83 -7.48
CA ILE A 28 15.98 -2.72 -6.69
C ILE A 28 15.36 -1.89 -5.56
N VAL A 29 14.12 -1.46 -5.78
CA VAL A 29 13.39 -0.63 -4.82
C VAL A 29 12.87 -1.49 -3.67
N LYS A 30 13.29 -1.18 -2.46
CA LYS A 30 12.73 -1.76 -1.23
C LYS A 30 12.26 -0.65 -0.31
N VAL A 31 11.14 -0.87 0.35
CA VAL A 31 10.60 0.06 1.34
C VAL A 31 10.57 -0.65 2.69
N ASN A 32 11.19 -0.02 3.68
CA ASN A 32 11.11 -0.45 5.06
C ASN A 32 10.00 0.34 5.76
N PHE A 33 8.99 -0.39 6.20
CA PHE A 33 7.92 0.05 7.07
C PHE A 33 8.32 -0.27 8.50
N GLU A 34 9.08 0.65 9.10
CA GLU A 34 9.64 0.53 10.45
C GLU A 34 10.49 -0.74 10.66
N ASN A 35 9.87 -1.89 10.95
CA ASN A 35 10.50 -3.20 11.12
C ASN A 35 10.29 -4.15 9.92
N TRP A 36 9.40 -3.82 8.99
CA TRP A 36 9.02 -4.68 7.88
C TRP A 36 9.55 -4.18 6.54
N GLN A 37 10.38 -4.98 5.87
CA GLN A 37 10.89 -4.65 4.55
C GLN A 37 10.07 -5.32 3.45
N THR A 38 9.54 -4.53 2.52
CA THR A 38 8.81 -5.02 1.34
C THR A 38 9.58 -4.69 0.06
N THR A 39 9.51 -5.58 -0.92
CA THR A 39 10.10 -5.37 -2.24
C THR A 39 9.07 -4.76 -3.17
N CYS A 40 9.46 -3.71 -3.88
CA CYS A 40 8.56 -2.93 -4.73
C CYS A 40 8.86 -3.16 -6.20
N LYS A 41 7.82 -3.11 -7.03
CA LYS A 41 7.95 -3.14 -8.47
C LYS A 41 8.03 -1.73 -9.02
N ARG A 42 9.10 -1.40 -9.74
CA ARG A 42 9.20 -0.11 -10.44
C ARG A 42 8.11 -0.02 -11.51
N LEU A 43 7.40 1.10 -11.53
CA LEU A 43 6.45 1.44 -12.60
C LEU A 43 7.12 2.35 -13.61
N ASN A 44 7.63 3.49 -13.13
CA ASN A 44 8.22 4.55 -13.94
C ASN A 44 9.52 5.06 -13.32
N ARG A 45 10.16 6.04 -13.97
CA ARG A 45 11.36 6.72 -13.46
C ARG A 45 11.14 7.43 -12.11
N VAL A 46 9.90 7.74 -11.74
CA VAL A 46 9.60 8.49 -10.50
C VAL A 46 8.69 7.71 -9.55
N ARG A 47 8.12 6.57 -9.99
CA ARG A 47 7.10 5.82 -9.25
C ARG A 47 7.42 4.34 -9.16
N ALA A 48 7.23 3.76 -7.98
CA ALA A 48 7.22 2.33 -7.73
C ALA A 48 5.93 1.93 -7.01
N ARG A 49 5.49 0.69 -7.22
CA ARG A 49 4.34 0.09 -6.53
C ARG A 49 4.84 -0.92 -5.52
N CYS A 50 4.42 -0.78 -4.27
CA CYS A 50 4.70 -1.72 -3.21
C CYS A 50 3.39 -2.29 -2.67
N ILE A 51 3.44 -3.48 -2.09
CA ILE A 51 2.35 -4.02 -1.29
C ILE A 51 2.67 -3.76 0.17
N MET A 52 1.73 -3.13 0.86
CA MET A 52 1.85 -2.82 2.27
C MET A 52 1.78 -4.11 3.11
N PRO A 53 2.71 -4.33 4.05
CA PRO A 53 2.66 -5.47 4.95
C PRO A 53 1.56 -5.29 6.02
N MET A 54 1.29 -6.36 6.77
CA MET A 54 0.40 -6.30 7.93
C MET A 54 1.12 -5.65 9.13
N PHE A 55 0.40 -4.78 9.85
CA PHE A 55 0.85 -4.14 11.07
C PHE A 55 -0.01 -4.59 12.26
N HIS A 56 0.62 -4.73 13.42
CA HIS A 56 -0.06 -4.99 14.69
C HIS A 56 -0.26 -3.71 15.51
N LYS A 57 -0.18 -2.55 14.88
CA LYS A 57 -0.30 -1.25 15.53
C LYS A 57 -0.92 -0.22 14.61
N ILE A 58 -1.47 0.83 15.22
CA ILE A 58 -2.08 1.98 14.55
C ILE A 58 -1.28 3.25 14.80
N GLY A 59 -1.49 4.25 13.96
CA GLY A 59 -0.87 5.58 14.09
C GLY A 59 0.14 5.88 12.99
N MET A 60 0.94 6.93 13.20
CA MET A 60 2.00 7.31 12.26
C MET A 60 3.19 6.36 12.39
N VAL A 61 3.54 5.71 11.28
CA VAL A 61 4.73 4.87 11.17
C VAL A 61 5.78 5.53 10.28
N PRO A 62 7.07 5.52 10.68
CA PRO A 62 8.15 5.99 9.82
C PRO A 62 8.38 4.97 8.71
N ILE A 63 8.42 5.47 7.49
CA ILE A 63 8.73 4.65 6.31
C ILE A 63 10.05 5.13 5.73
N ARG A 64 10.84 4.19 5.21
CA ARG A 64 12.12 4.48 4.58
C ARG A 64 12.24 3.73 3.27
N MET A 65 12.82 4.33 2.24
CA MET A 65 12.97 3.71 0.93
C MET A 65 14.45 3.58 0.55
N SER A 66 14.75 2.43 -0.04
CA SER A 66 16.04 2.03 -0.59
C SER A 66 15.92 1.85 -2.09
N ARG A 67 17.00 2.16 -2.82
CA ARG A 67 17.16 1.88 -4.26
C ARG A 67 18.19 0.78 -4.52
N ASP A 68 19.05 0.52 -3.54
CA ASP A 68 20.22 -0.36 -3.66
C ASP A 68 19.91 -1.76 -3.09
N GLY A 69 18.68 -2.23 -3.23
CA GLY A 69 18.27 -3.56 -2.75
C GLY A 69 18.24 -3.72 -1.22
N GLY A 70 18.28 -2.62 -0.45
CA GLY A 70 18.20 -2.62 1.00
C GLY A 70 19.49 -2.32 1.75
N GLN A 71 20.59 -2.00 1.06
CA GLN A 71 21.85 -1.60 1.72
C GLN A 71 21.75 -0.23 2.42
N SER A 72 21.05 0.72 1.80
CA SER A 72 20.91 2.09 2.29
C SER A 72 19.43 2.52 2.29
N PHE A 73 19.03 3.34 3.26
CA PHE A 73 17.66 3.90 3.34
C PHE A 73 17.67 5.43 3.45
N PRO A 74 18.15 6.15 2.42
CA PRO A 74 18.32 7.60 2.48
C PRO A 74 17.00 8.38 2.35
N PHE A 75 15.92 7.76 1.87
CA PHE A 75 14.64 8.45 1.65
C PHE A 75 13.66 8.15 2.78
N TYR A 76 13.20 9.20 3.46
CA TYR A 76 12.27 9.09 4.59
C TYR A 76 10.89 9.59 4.22
N GLY A 77 9.88 9.07 4.93
CA GLY A 77 8.50 9.51 4.85
C GLY A 77 7.73 9.08 6.09
N ARG A 78 6.47 9.49 6.16
CA ARG A 78 5.52 9.07 7.20
C ARG A 78 4.31 8.45 6.53
N PHE A 79 3.78 7.40 7.14
CA PHE A 79 2.60 6.70 6.66
C PHE A 79 1.64 6.51 7.83
N TYR A 80 0.34 6.67 7.60
CA TYR A 80 -0.65 6.56 8.66
C TYR A 80 -1.38 5.22 8.61
N VAL A 81 -1.21 4.39 9.64
CA VAL A 81 -1.90 3.10 9.75
C VAL A 81 -3.18 3.29 10.55
N VAL A 82 -4.32 2.97 9.92
CA VAL A 82 -5.64 3.06 10.54
C VAL A 82 -6.11 1.69 11.05
N ASN A 83 -6.93 1.71 12.10
CA ASN A 83 -7.70 0.54 12.51
C ASN A 83 -8.66 0.15 11.38
N SER A 84 -8.78 -1.15 11.13
CA SER A 84 -9.68 -1.75 10.16
C SER A 84 -11.14 -1.33 10.33
N GLU A 85 -11.61 -1.12 11.56
CA GLU A 85 -12.97 -0.62 11.83
C GLU A 85 -13.20 0.81 11.31
N LYS A 86 -12.12 1.61 11.24
CA LYS A 86 -12.15 2.98 10.71
C LYS A 86 -11.65 3.07 9.27
N ALA A 87 -11.18 1.97 8.70
CA ALA A 87 -10.68 1.94 7.34
C ALA A 87 -11.86 1.98 6.37
N VAL A 88 -11.77 2.83 5.36
CA VAL A 88 -12.76 2.86 4.29
C VAL A 88 -12.74 1.52 3.55
N ALA A 89 -13.91 0.93 3.34
CA ALA A 89 -14.00 -0.34 2.63
C ALA A 89 -13.48 -0.20 1.20
N TYR A 90 -12.48 -1.02 0.84
CA TYR A 90 -11.95 -1.08 -0.52
C TYR A 90 -12.94 -1.68 -1.51
N VAL A 91 -13.86 -2.50 -0.99
CA VAL A 91 -14.96 -3.11 -1.74
C VAL A 91 -16.23 -2.63 -1.07
N SER A 92 -17.03 -1.86 -1.81
CA SER A 92 -18.40 -1.55 -1.41
C SER A 92 -19.30 -2.61 -2.01
N LEU A 93 -20.08 -3.29 -1.16
CA LEU A 93 -21.15 -4.15 -1.62
C LEU A 93 -22.19 -3.27 -2.31
N LYS A 94 -22.37 -3.46 -3.62
CA LYS A 94 -23.35 -2.69 -4.40
C LYS A 94 -24.79 -3.02 -4.00
N ASP A 95 -25.01 -4.25 -3.56
CA ASP A 95 -26.27 -4.75 -3.02
C ASP A 95 -25.98 -5.66 -1.80
N SER A 96 -26.81 -5.57 -0.75
CA SER A 96 -26.70 -6.48 0.41
C SER A 96 -27.03 -7.91 0.01
N VAL A 97 -26.24 -8.87 0.51
CA VAL A 97 -26.43 -10.31 0.24
C VAL A 97 -27.82 -10.79 0.71
N ASP A 98 -28.32 -10.26 1.82
CA ASP A 98 -29.61 -10.62 2.41
C ASP A 98 -30.83 -9.96 1.77
N ASN A 99 -30.63 -9.02 0.83
CA ASN A 99 -31.75 -8.34 0.19
C ASN A 99 -32.37 -9.27 -0.87
N LYS A 100 -33.68 -9.54 -0.79
CA LYS A 100 -34.39 -10.40 -1.75
C LYS A 100 -34.56 -9.76 -3.14
N THR A 101 -34.36 -8.45 -3.28
CA THR A 101 -34.58 -7.68 -4.53
C THR A 101 -33.32 -7.01 -5.08
N ASN A 102 -32.17 -7.62 -4.89
CA ASN A 102 -30.92 -7.24 -5.55
C ASN A 102 -30.77 -7.97 -6.91
N ARG A 103 -29.81 -7.49 -7.70
CA ARG A 103 -29.74 -7.81 -9.14
C ARG A 103 -28.78 -8.97 -9.45
N TRP A 104 -28.62 -9.95 -8.56
CA TRP A 104 -27.63 -11.01 -8.78
C TRP A 104 -27.94 -11.91 -9.99
N SER A 105 -29.21 -12.06 -10.36
CA SER A 105 -29.67 -12.93 -11.45
C SER A 105 -29.30 -12.42 -12.86
N VAL A 106 -28.72 -11.23 -12.99
CA VAL A 106 -28.32 -10.65 -14.28
C VAL A 106 -26.90 -11.09 -14.71
N PHE A 107 -26.12 -11.70 -13.81
CA PHE A 107 -24.73 -12.10 -14.06
C PHE A 107 -24.52 -13.61 -14.24
N GLN A 108 -25.59 -14.38 -14.43
CA GLN A 108 -25.49 -15.81 -14.68
C GLN A 108 -25.27 -16.06 -16.18
N LEU A 109 -24.00 -16.32 -16.55
CA LEU A 109 -23.59 -16.87 -17.85
C LEU A 109 -24.23 -18.23 -18.10
#